data_AF-A0A0F8Z3K0-F1
#
_entry.id   AF-A0A0F8Z3K0-F1
#
_cell.length_a   1.000
_cell.length_b   1.000
_cell.length_c   1.000
_cell.angle_alpha   90.00
_cell.angle_beta   90.00
_cell.angle_gamma   90.00
#
_symmetry.space_group_name_H-M   'P 1'
#
loop_
_entity.id
_entity.type
_entity.pdbx_description
1 polymer ?
#
loop_
_entity_poly.entity_id
_entity_poly.type
_entity_poly.pdbx_seq_one_letter_code
_entity_poly.pdbx_strand_id
1 'polypeptide(L)'
;QLGLGNVSNYGFNANALYTYIDKNIIEEASTLYFSPEYTSDVETILQDTYYMIYILKSLNLYAKDSQKIEHYVISNLNYNNIKNIYYSYKIANILNLTIDFEAYLTQELVQNIYDAELHEFYIATDREVIDQEIFLWLCEMARNSEIGFNVEYSSVVDLGEFNTISVSISNLMVRDFGSVLKFKFESDQLGIFDLNKTQDGIYTNDIPVPIRANSYPEVKGWVYAYEGTEKKGEYFISFTTTYMLNYTIESVITSTSASFEINSSIFSNQKGHLLTFGKAFTRIYKDDILSDLKYFNLTSDSSEYSIFSLTVDREDIGDCYFEIFLDDGIRAPFKIANASLGQDSNEDPTDNLPNKPSKDYGADIKVAIPLMVFFTTVPGSVIVISTKKLMKSKNKTLNR
;
A
#
# COMPACT_ATOMS: atom_id res chain seq x y z
N GLN A 1 32.82 34.60 23.76
CA GLN A 1 33.07 33.49 24.71
C GLN A 1 33.49 34.11 26.05
N LEU A 2 32.75 33.84 27.13
CA LEU A 2 32.91 34.50 28.44
C LEU A 2 34.15 34.06 29.24
N GLY A 3 35.06 33.25 28.68
CA GLY A 3 36.34 32.92 29.33
C GLY A 3 36.24 32.13 30.64
N LEU A 4 35.10 31.50 30.93
CA LEU A 4 34.83 30.83 32.21
C LEU A 4 35.54 29.47 32.37
N GLY A 5 36.27 28.95 31.38
CA GLY A 5 36.88 27.62 31.52
C GLY A 5 35.84 26.51 31.75
N ASN A 6 36.28 25.35 32.26
CA ASN A 6 35.42 24.18 32.46
C ASN A 6 34.64 24.29 33.79
N VAL A 7 33.34 23.99 33.78
CA VAL A 7 32.43 24.09 34.96
C VAL A 7 32.94 23.28 36.16
N SER A 8 33.68 22.20 35.90
CA SER A 8 34.37 21.40 36.92
C SER A 8 35.35 22.20 37.78
N ASN A 9 35.89 23.32 37.27
CA ASN A 9 36.90 24.14 37.96
C ASN A 9 36.28 25.11 38.98
N TYR A 10 34.95 25.20 39.06
CA TYR A 10 34.23 26.10 39.97
C TYR A 10 33.68 25.42 41.23
N GLY A 11 34.16 24.22 41.59
CA GLY A 11 33.64 23.49 42.75
C GLY A 11 32.23 22.93 42.55
N PHE A 12 31.82 22.72 41.29
CA PHE A 12 30.53 22.11 40.95
C PHE A 12 30.41 20.71 41.58
N ASN A 13 29.49 20.55 42.53
CA ASN A 13 29.24 19.29 43.21
C ASN A 13 28.11 18.51 42.51
N ALA A 14 28.50 17.66 41.54
CA ALA A 14 27.57 16.83 40.79
C ALA A 14 26.71 15.92 41.69
N ASN A 15 27.26 15.42 42.80
CA ASN A 15 26.53 14.56 43.73
C ASN A 15 25.43 15.32 44.48
N ALA A 16 25.68 16.58 44.84
CA ALA A 16 24.68 17.43 45.48
C ALA A 16 23.52 17.72 44.51
N LEU A 17 23.82 18.03 43.25
CA LEU A 17 22.78 18.24 42.23
C LEU A 17 21.99 16.96 41.96
N TYR A 18 22.66 15.82 41.83
CA TYR A 18 21.99 14.52 41.67
C TYR A 18 21.05 14.23 42.85
N THR A 19 21.53 14.44 44.09
CA THR A 19 20.72 14.24 45.30
C THR A 19 19.50 15.16 45.35
N TYR A 20 19.66 16.41 44.92
CA TYR A 20 18.54 17.35 44.81
C TYR A 20 17.51 16.89 43.78
N ILE A 21 17.97 16.46 42.60
CA ILE A 21 17.09 15.93 41.56
C ILE A 21 16.34 14.70 42.07
N ASP A 22 17.05 13.72 42.60
CA ASP A 22 16.49 12.43 43.03
C ASP A 22 15.38 12.59 44.09
N LYS A 23 15.56 13.53 45.02
CA LYS A 23 14.56 13.84 46.06
C LYS A 23 13.26 14.46 45.55
N ASN A 24 13.27 15.05 44.36
CA ASN A 24 12.09 15.73 43.79
C ASN A 24 11.52 15.00 42.56
N ILE A 25 11.96 13.76 42.33
CA ILE A 25 11.31 12.86 41.38
C ILE A 25 10.05 12.30 42.05
N ILE A 26 8.93 12.39 41.33
CA ILE A 26 7.70 11.70 41.69
C ILE A 26 7.63 10.44 40.84
N GLU A 27 7.63 9.30 41.50
CA GLU A 27 7.50 7.99 40.87
C GLU A 27 6.28 7.27 41.42
N GLU A 28 5.33 7.00 40.54
CA GLU A 28 4.12 6.24 40.82
C GLU A 28 4.21 4.85 40.18
N ALA A 29 3.11 4.09 40.25
CA ALA A 29 3.05 2.75 39.66
C ALA A 29 3.29 2.77 38.15
N SER A 30 2.74 3.76 37.43
CA SER A 30 2.76 3.83 35.96
C SER A 30 3.55 5.01 35.40
N THR A 31 3.84 6.05 36.20
CA THR A 31 4.42 7.32 35.74
C THR A 31 5.65 7.72 36.55
N LEU A 32 6.54 8.49 35.92
CA LEU A 32 7.71 9.09 36.55
C LEU A 32 7.92 10.47 35.95
N TYR A 33 8.01 11.49 36.80
CA TYR A 33 8.25 12.87 36.38
C TYR A 33 9.01 13.65 37.46
N PHE A 34 9.51 14.83 37.11
CA PHE A 34 10.24 15.72 38.01
C PHE A 34 9.37 16.93 38.35
N SER A 35 9.16 17.21 39.64
CA SER A 35 8.37 18.37 40.10
C SER A 35 9.06 19.00 41.32
N PRO A 36 10.09 19.84 41.11
CA PRO A 36 10.88 20.44 42.18
C PRO A 36 10.11 21.47 43.02
N GLU A 37 9.06 22.07 42.45
CA GLU A 37 8.27 23.13 43.10
C GLU A 37 6.86 22.66 43.51
N TYR A 38 6.55 21.36 43.38
CA TYR A 38 5.21 20.82 43.64
C TYR A 38 4.09 21.57 42.88
N THR A 39 4.32 21.89 41.61
CA THR A 39 3.31 22.50 40.74
C THR A 39 2.36 21.43 40.18
N SER A 40 1.12 21.84 39.88
CA SER A 40 0.15 21.04 39.12
C SER A 40 0.11 21.40 37.64
N ASP A 41 0.90 22.39 37.20
CA ASP A 41 0.98 22.81 35.80
C ASP A 41 1.74 21.77 34.97
N VAL A 42 1.04 21.09 34.08
CA VAL A 42 1.56 19.97 33.29
C VAL A 42 2.71 20.42 32.39
N GLU A 43 2.58 21.59 31.76
CA GLU A 43 3.59 22.16 30.87
C GLU A 43 4.90 22.45 31.61
N THR A 44 4.83 22.97 32.84
CA THR A 44 6.00 23.17 33.70
C THR A 44 6.61 21.83 34.14
N ILE A 45 5.80 20.83 34.50
CA ILE A 45 6.33 19.51 34.87
C ILE A 45 7.05 18.83 33.69
N LEU A 46 6.51 18.93 32.47
CA LEU A 46 7.16 18.40 31.26
C LEU A 46 8.49 19.11 30.99
N GLN A 47 8.51 20.44 31.12
CA GLN A 47 9.73 21.24 31.00
C GLN A 47 10.80 20.82 32.01
N ASP A 48 10.42 20.73 33.28
CA ASP A 48 11.30 20.35 34.38
C ASP A 48 11.81 18.91 34.21
N THR A 49 10.94 17.99 33.80
CA THR A 49 11.28 16.60 33.48
C THR A 49 12.29 16.53 32.34
N TYR A 50 12.13 17.32 31.28
CA TYR A 50 13.12 17.41 30.21
C TYR A 50 14.49 17.87 30.75
N TYR A 51 14.53 18.95 31.54
CA TYR A 51 15.79 19.46 32.09
C TYR A 51 16.45 18.49 33.07
N MET A 52 15.66 17.79 33.89
CA MET A 52 16.15 16.70 34.73
C MET A 52 16.86 15.63 33.90
N ILE A 53 16.21 15.13 32.84
CA ILE A 53 16.80 14.12 31.95
C ILE A 53 18.09 14.65 31.32
N TYR A 54 18.05 15.87 30.77
CA TYR A 54 19.18 16.50 30.11
C TYR A 54 20.39 16.63 31.05
N ILE A 55 20.18 17.11 32.27
CA ILE A 55 21.22 17.26 33.29
C ILE A 55 21.79 15.89 33.67
N LEU A 56 20.93 14.92 34.01
CA LEU A 56 21.37 13.59 34.42
C LEU A 56 22.14 12.87 33.31
N LYS A 57 21.72 13.02 32.04
CA LYS A 57 22.46 12.47 30.89
C LYS A 57 23.81 13.17 30.68
N SER A 58 23.85 14.49 30.80
CA SER A 58 25.08 15.28 30.66
C SER A 58 26.12 14.93 31.73
N LEU A 59 25.67 14.55 32.93
CA LEU A 59 26.52 14.07 34.03
C LEU A 59 26.82 12.57 33.97
N ASN A 60 26.26 11.84 33.00
CA ASN A 60 26.33 10.37 32.91
C ASN A 60 25.78 9.65 34.17
N LEU A 61 24.72 10.21 34.75
CA LEU A 61 24.02 9.71 35.96
C LEU A 61 22.55 9.31 35.67
N TYR A 62 22.14 9.29 34.40
CA TYR A 62 20.79 8.91 34.03
C TYR A 62 20.57 7.41 34.21
N ALA A 63 19.76 7.05 35.20
CA ALA A 63 19.36 5.68 35.51
C ALA A 63 17.89 5.67 36.00
N LYS A 64 16.98 6.16 35.14
CA LYS A 64 15.54 6.27 35.42
C LYS A 64 14.72 5.44 34.44
N ASP A 65 13.53 5.05 34.87
CA ASP A 65 12.60 4.25 34.07
C ASP A 65 11.99 5.10 32.94
N SER A 66 12.53 4.92 31.74
CA SER A 66 12.07 5.63 30.54
C SER A 66 10.64 5.25 30.13
N GLN A 67 10.14 4.05 30.45
CA GLN A 67 8.76 3.66 30.11
C GLN A 67 7.74 4.41 30.96
N LYS A 68 8.03 4.60 32.25
CA LYS A 68 7.18 5.41 33.13
C LYS A 68 7.17 6.89 32.71
N ILE A 69 8.30 7.42 32.24
CA ILE A 69 8.36 8.77 31.67
C ILE A 69 7.54 8.83 30.38
N GLU A 70 7.66 7.84 29.50
CA GLU A 70 6.88 7.74 28.26
C GLU A 70 5.37 7.74 28.56
N HIS A 71 4.91 6.94 29.52
CA HIS A 71 3.51 6.92 29.94
C HIS A 71 3.03 8.27 30.49
N TYR A 72 3.87 8.97 31.27
CA TYR A 72 3.54 10.32 31.75
C TYR A 72 3.36 11.29 30.59
N VAL A 73 4.27 11.29 29.62
CA VAL A 73 4.18 12.15 28.42
C VAL A 73 2.92 11.83 27.62
N ILE A 74 2.66 10.55 27.31
CA ILE A 74 1.49 10.14 26.52
C ILE A 74 0.18 10.53 27.20
N SER A 75 0.07 10.35 28.52
CA SER A 75 -1.16 10.66 29.27
C SER A 75 -1.45 12.15 29.38
N ASN A 76 -0.46 13.00 29.10
CA ASN A 76 -0.53 14.45 29.29
C ASN A 76 -0.28 15.25 27.99
N LEU A 77 -0.25 14.57 26.84
CA LEU A 77 -0.13 15.22 25.53
C LEU A 77 -1.33 16.15 25.29
N ASN A 78 -1.05 17.43 25.06
CA ASN A 78 -2.06 18.45 24.86
C ASN A 78 -1.83 19.22 23.54
N TYR A 79 -2.63 18.90 22.51
CA TYR A 79 -2.56 19.54 21.19
C TYR A 79 -3.16 20.95 21.14
N ASN A 80 -3.57 21.53 22.27
CA ASN A 80 -3.98 22.94 22.37
C ASN A 80 -2.88 23.85 22.93
N ASN A 81 -1.71 23.30 23.32
CA ASN A 81 -0.63 24.05 23.95
C ASN A 81 0.73 23.68 23.33
N ILE A 82 1.41 24.64 22.69
CA ILE A 82 2.64 24.35 21.94
C ILE A 82 3.82 24.02 22.85
N LYS A 83 3.84 24.57 24.07
CA LYS A 83 4.86 24.28 25.09
C LYS A 83 4.80 22.81 25.51
N ASN A 84 3.58 22.28 25.69
CA ASN A 84 3.34 20.87 25.99
C ASN A 84 3.93 19.97 24.90
N ILE A 85 3.57 20.24 23.63
CA ILE A 85 4.05 19.47 22.48
C ILE A 85 5.57 19.54 22.37
N TYR A 86 6.15 20.74 22.52
CA TYR A 86 7.59 20.93 22.42
C TYR A 86 8.37 20.13 23.47
N TYR A 87 8.02 20.23 24.75
CA TYR A 87 8.75 19.50 25.79
C TYR A 87 8.50 17.99 25.74
N SER A 88 7.29 17.56 25.34
CA SER A 88 7.00 16.16 25.04
C SER A 88 7.90 15.63 23.91
N TYR A 89 8.05 16.38 22.82
CA TYR A 89 8.96 16.07 21.71
C TYR A 89 10.42 15.99 22.17
N LYS A 90 10.87 16.94 22.99
CA LYS A 90 12.25 16.96 23.51
C LYS A 90 12.56 15.76 24.39
N ILE A 91 11.63 15.36 25.27
CA ILE A 91 11.73 14.15 26.09
C ILE A 91 11.80 12.91 25.20
N ALA A 92 10.88 12.78 24.24
CA ALA A 92 10.85 11.66 23.31
C ALA A 92 12.17 11.52 22.55
N ASN A 93 12.70 12.63 22.04
CA ASN A 93 13.96 12.64 21.29
C ASN A 93 15.16 12.29 22.17
N ILE A 94 15.32 12.94 23.34
CA ILE A 94 16.50 12.71 24.18
C ILE A 94 16.53 11.30 24.76
N LEU A 95 15.37 10.68 25.02
CA LEU A 95 15.25 9.31 25.53
C LEU A 95 15.09 8.25 24.43
N ASN A 96 14.91 8.67 23.16
CA ASN A 96 14.60 7.79 22.04
C ASN A 96 13.33 6.94 22.30
N LEU A 97 12.27 7.60 22.78
CA LEU A 97 10.94 7.02 23.00
C LEU A 97 10.16 6.91 21.70
N THR A 98 9.17 6.02 21.66
CA THR A 98 8.34 5.82 20.46
C THR A 98 6.96 6.42 20.71
N ILE A 99 6.92 7.75 20.77
CA ILE A 99 5.66 8.50 20.88
C ILE A 99 5.17 8.86 19.48
N ASP A 100 3.92 8.54 19.20
CA ASP A 100 3.24 8.89 17.95
C ASP A 100 2.55 10.24 18.11
N PHE A 101 3.20 11.30 17.62
CA PHE A 101 2.63 12.64 17.67
C PHE A 101 1.70 12.85 16.48
N GLU A 102 0.50 13.37 16.74
CA GLU A 102 -0.45 13.73 15.70
C GLU A 102 0.02 15.00 14.98
N ALA A 103 0.76 14.80 13.89
CA ALA A 103 1.30 15.88 13.08
C ALA A 103 0.19 16.81 12.57
N TYR A 104 -0.95 16.26 12.17
CA TYR A 104 -2.09 17.05 11.70
C TYR A 104 -2.55 18.06 12.77
N LEU A 105 -2.84 17.60 13.99
CA LEU A 105 -3.29 18.45 15.09
C LEU A 105 -2.22 19.47 15.49
N THR A 106 -0.95 19.04 15.49
CA THR A 106 0.16 19.94 15.84
C THR A 106 0.30 21.06 14.82
N GLN A 107 0.20 20.76 13.52
CA GLN A 107 0.27 21.76 12.45
C GLN A 107 -0.94 22.70 12.47
N GLU A 108 -2.12 22.21 12.82
CA GLU A 108 -3.32 23.02 13.02
C GLU A 108 -3.15 23.98 14.21
N LEU A 109 -2.62 23.49 15.33
CA LEU A 109 -2.29 24.31 16.49
C LEU A 109 -1.39 25.50 16.11
N VAL A 110 -0.33 25.26 15.33
CA VAL A 110 0.59 26.33 14.88
C VAL A 110 -0.14 27.44 14.14
N GLN A 111 -1.10 27.09 13.29
CA GLN A 111 -1.92 28.09 12.59
C GLN A 111 -2.84 28.83 13.56
N ASN A 112 -3.43 28.13 14.52
CA ASN A 112 -4.38 28.69 15.47
C ASN A 112 -3.74 29.63 16.51
N ILE A 113 -2.47 29.40 16.86
CA ILE A 113 -1.75 30.24 17.81
C ILE A 113 -0.97 31.40 17.17
N TYR A 114 -0.82 31.39 15.84
CA TYR A 114 -0.14 32.48 15.15
C TYR A 114 -1.08 33.69 15.01
N ASP A 115 -0.57 34.87 15.33
CA ASP A 115 -1.22 36.15 15.11
C ASP A 115 -0.58 36.87 13.93
N ALA A 116 -1.35 37.06 12.86
CA ALA A 116 -0.86 37.67 11.63
C ALA A 116 -0.65 39.19 11.74
N GLU A 117 -1.33 39.86 12.68
CA GLU A 117 -1.19 41.31 12.89
C GLU A 117 0.04 41.63 13.74
N LEU A 118 0.28 40.83 14.78
CA LEU A 118 1.43 40.98 15.68
C LEU A 118 2.70 40.31 15.16
N HIS A 119 2.58 39.38 14.21
CA HIS A 119 3.67 38.49 13.76
C HIS A 119 4.29 37.68 14.90
N GLU A 120 3.46 37.28 15.87
CA GLU A 120 3.86 36.58 17.09
C GLU A 120 3.00 35.32 17.31
N PHE A 121 3.44 34.45 18.23
CA PHE A 121 2.74 33.22 18.57
C PHE A 121 2.25 33.25 20.02
N TYR A 122 1.02 32.77 20.23
CA TYR A 122 0.49 32.48 21.55
C TYR A 122 0.90 31.09 22.04
N ILE A 123 1.02 30.88 23.35
CA ILE A 123 1.36 29.55 23.90
C ILE A 123 0.26 28.52 23.64
N ALA A 124 -1.00 28.96 23.73
CA ALA A 124 -2.16 28.10 23.61
C ALA A 124 -3.27 28.75 22.78
N THR A 125 -4.27 27.95 22.41
CA THR A 125 -5.39 28.38 21.56
C THR A 125 -6.32 29.41 22.20
N ASP A 126 -6.26 29.57 23.53
CA ASP A 126 -6.98 30.63 24.26
C ASP A 126 -6.42 32.03 24.01
N ARG A 127 -5.20 32.12 23.47
CA ARG A 127 -4.49 33.36 23.11
C ARG A 127 -4.32 34.34 24.27
N GLU A 128 -4.04 33.81 25.47
CA GLU A 128 -3.80 34.66 26.65
C GLU A 128 -2.36 35.17 26.78
N VAL A 129 -1.38 34.36 26.37
CA VAL A 129 0.06 34.63 26.58
C VAL A 129 0.84 34.50 25.27
N ILE A 130 1.59 35.54 24.92
CA ILE A 130 2.56 35.55 23.82
C ILE A 130 3.95 35.20 24.37
N ASP A 131 4.67 34.32 23.68
CA ASP A 131 6.04 33.96 24.01
C ASP A 131 6.90 33.82 22.74
N GLN A 132 7.96 34.62 22.65
CA GLN A 132 8.86 34.65 21.50
C GLN A 132 9.71 33.37 21.36
N GLU A 133 9.88 32.61 22.44
CA GLU A 133 10.59 31.32 22.37
C GLU A 133 9.85 30.29 21.50
N ILE A 134 8.52 30.44 21.34
CA ILE A 134 7.72 29.53 20.52
C ILE A 134 8.27 29.46 19.10
N PHE A 135 8.63 30.60 18.50
CA PHE A 135 9.21 30.60 17.15
C PHE A 135 10.47 29.71 17.06
N LEU A 136 11.31 29.74 18.10
CA LEU A 136 12.51 28.90 18.17
C LEU A 136 12.14 27.42 18.34
N TRP A 137 11.15 27.10 19.17
CA TRP A 137 10.65 25.73 19.35
C TRP A 137 10.09 25.16 18.05
N LEU A 138 9.27 25.93 17.33
CA LEU A 138 8.73 25.57 16.02
C LEU A 138 9.86 25.33 15.01
N CYS A 139 10.84 26.22 14.95
CA CYS A 139 12.00 26.06 14.07
C CYS A 139 12.83 24.81 14.42
N GLU A 140 13.03 24.52 15.70
CA GLU A 140 13.75 23.32 16.13
C GLU A 140 13.00 22.04 15.73
N MET A 141 11.69 21.98 16.02
CA MET A 141 10.85 20.83 15.65
C MET A 141 10.76 20.66 14.14
N ALA A 142 10.60 21.75 13.38
CA ALA A 142 10.55 21.72 11.92
C ALA A 142 11.86 21.22 11.29
N ARG A 143 13.00 21.50 11.92
CA ARG A 143 14.30 21.05 11.43
C ARG A 143 14.62 19.60 11.80
N ASN A 144 14.22 19.17 13.00
CA ASN A 144 14.74 17.94 13.60
C ASN A 144 13.69 16.82 13.76
N SER A 145 12.40 17.09 13.54
CA SER A 145 11.39 16.04 13.56
C SER A 145 11.50 15.12 12.33
N GLU A 146 11.14 13.85 12.52
CA GLU A 146 11.16 12.86 11.45
C GLU A 146 10.18 13.26 10.33
N ILE A 147 10.60 13.07 9.08
CA ILE A 147 9.75 13.29 7.91
C ILE A 147 9.01 11.97 7.65
N GLY A 148 7.68 12.03 7.68
CA GLY A 148 6.79 10.95 7.30
C GLY A 148 6.33 11.07 5.85
N PHE A 149 6.15 9.91 5.22
CA PHE A 149 5.43 9.78 3.95
C PHE A 149 3.99 9.38 4.27
N ASN A 150 3.02 10.11 3.73
CA ASN A 150 1.64 9.64 3.65
C ASN A 150 1.36 9.30 2.18
N VAL A 151 1.13 8.02 1.92
CA VAL A 151 1.00 7.46 0.57
C VAL A 151 -0.35 6.75 0.48
N GLU A 152 -1.16 7.18 -0.49
CA GLU A 152 -2.50 6.65 -0.76
C GLU A 152 -2.54 6.06 -2.16
N TYR A 153 -3.09 4.85 -2.27
CA TYR A 153 -3.27 4.11 -3.53
C TYR A 153 -4.32 3.00 -3.32
N SER A 154 -4.90 2.51 -4.41
CA SER A 154 -5.82 1.38 -4.37
C SER A 154 -5.06 0.07 -4.15
N SER A 155 -5.48 -0.73 -3.17
CA SER A 155 -4.87 -2.02 -2.84
C SER A 155 -5.24 -3.14 -3.82
N VAL A 156 -6.32 -2.96 -4.59
CA VAL A 156 -6.77 -3.85 -5.66
C VAL A 156 -7.11 -3.02 -6.89
N VAL A 157 -6.60 -3.41 -8.05
CA VAL A 157 -6.79 -2.70 -9.33
C VAL A 157 -7.03 -3.69 -10.46
N ASP A 158 -7.99 -3.43 -11.33
CA ASP A 158 -8.18 -4.28 -12.51
C ASP A 158 -7.08 -4.03 -13.56
N LEU A 159 -6.61 -5.08 -14.22
CA LEU A 159 -5.73 -4.95 -15.37
C LEU A 159 -6.45 -4.16 -16.46
N GLY A 160 -5.76 -3.21 -17.08
CA GLY A 160 -6.30 -2.26 -18.05
C GLY A 160 -6.72 -0.92 -17.43
N GLU A 161 -6.79 -0.82 -16.10
CA GLU A 161 -7.15 0.40 -15.38
C GLU A 161 -5.93 1.19 -14.91
N PHE A 162 -6.21 2.29 -14.18
CA PHE A 162 -5.20 3.13 -13.55
C PHE A 162 -5.22 2.95 -12.02
N ASN A 163 -4.05 2.96 -11.40
CA ASN A 163 -3.92 3.15 -9.96
C ASN A 163 -3.44 4.58 -9.69
N THR A 164 -4.29 5.41 -9.11
CA THR A 164 -3.89 6.76 -8.69
C THR A 164 -3.03 6.64 -7.44
N ILE A 165 -1.76 7.04 -7.55
CA ILE A 165 -0.84 7.12 -6.42
C ILE A 165 -0.75 8.57 -5.98
N SER A 166 -1.08 8.83 -4.72
CA SER A 166 -1.00 10.15 -4.09
C SER A 166 -0.03 10.12 -2.92
N VAL A 167 0.85 11.11 -2.85
CA VAL A 167 1.94 11.19 -1.88
C VAL A 167 1.97 12.58 -1.27
N SER A 168 1.98 12.66 0.05
CA SER A 168 2.35 13.87 0.78
C SER A 168 3.47 13.54 1.75
N ILE A 169 4.30 14.54 2.02
CA ILE A 169 5.36 14.43 3.02
C ILE A 169 5.15 15.52 4.05
N SER A 170 5.29 15.13 5.30
CA SER A 170 5.21 16.09 6.39
C SER A 170 6.10 15.68 7.53
N ASN A 171 6.47 16.64 8.37
CA ASN A 171 6.99 16.35 9.70
C ASN A 171 6.06 16.97 10.73
N LEU A 172 6.48 17.03 11.99
CA LEU A 172 5.62 17.53 13.06
C LEU A 172 5.13 18.98 12.86
N MET A 173 5.85 19.79 12.06
CA MET A 173 5.58 21.22 11.87
C MET A 173 5.22 21.62 10.43
N VAL A 174 5.74 20.90 9.43
CA VAL A 174 5.71 21.30 8.01
C VAL A 174 4.95 20.27 7.19
N ARG A 175 3.97 20.72 6.41
CA ARG A 175 3.17 19.89 5.47
C ARG A 175 3.66 19.96 4.02
N ASP A 176 4.52 20.93 3.69
CA ASP A 176 5.03 21.10 2.33
C ASP A 176 6.47 21.62 2.37
N PHE A 177 7.37 20.92 1.68
CA PHE A 177 8.77 21.27 1.53
C PHE A 177 9.04 22.06 0.23
N GLY A 178 7.99 22.61 -0.39
CA GLY A 178 8.07 23.47 -1.56
C GLY A 178 8.36 22.69 -2.84
N SER A 179 9.00 23.36 -3.80
CA SER A 179 9.33 22.80 -5.13
C SER A 179 10.70 22.12 -5.19
N VAL A 180 11.37 21.98 -4.04
CA VAL A 180 12.73 21.42 -3.94
C VAL A 180 12.73 19.92 -4.24
N LEU A 181 11.62 19.24 -3.92
CA LEU A 181 11.49 17.80 -4.05
C LEU A 181 10.69 17.40 -5.30
N LYS A 182 11.14 16.31 -5.92
CA LYS A 182 10.42 15.61 -6.99
C LYS A 182 10.11 14.20 -6.52
N PHE A 183 8.93 13.71 -6.89
CA PHE A 183 8.51 12.37 -6.55
C PHE A 183 8.37 11.52 -7.79
N LYS A 184 8.79 10.26 -7.68
CA LYS A 184 8.64 9.27 -8.74
C LYS A 184 8.13 7.95 -8.17
N PHE A 185 7.23 7.31 -8.90
CA PHE A 185 6.94 5.90 -8.72
C PHE A 185 7.82 5.10 -9.70
N GLU A 186 8.54 4.11 -9.18
CA GLU A 186 9.45 3.25 -9.94
C GLU A 186 9.08 1.79 -9.71
N SER A 187 8.81 1.06 -10.80
CA SER A 187 8.46 -0.36 -10.79
C SER A 187 9.11 -1.06 -11.98
N ASP A 188 9.73 -2.21 -11.76
CA ASP A 188 10.23 -3.06 -12.86
C ASP A 188 9.09 -3.55 -13.77
N GLN A 189 7.86 -3.62 -13.25
CA GLN A 189 6.68 -4.11 -13.96
C GLN A 189 6.02 -3.01 -14.81
N LEU A 190 5.93 -1.80 -14.26
CA LEU A 190 5.18 -0.69 -14.88
C LEU A 190 6.06 0.42 -15.47
N GLY A 191 7.33 0.51 -15.08
CA GLY A 191 8.25 1.58 -15.45
C GLY A 191 8.34 2.70 -14.42
N ILE A 192 8.68 3.90 -14.88
CA ILE A 192 8.93 5.08 -14.04
C ILE A 192 7.91 6.16 -14.38
N PHE A 193 7.28 6.72 -13.35
CA PHE A 193 6.29 7.78 -13.47
C PHE A 193 6.61 8.92 -12.52
N ASP A 194 6.74 10.14 -13.06
CA ASP A 194 6.88 11.34 -12.24
C ASP A 194 5.51 11.70 -11.61
N LEU A 195 5.48 12.05 -10.33
CA LEU A 195 4.27 12.51 -9.65
C LEU A 195 4.18 14.04 -9.72
N ASN A 196 3.02 14.55 -10.09
CA ASN A 196 2.78 15.97 -10.28
C ASN A 196 2.24 16.60 -8.99
N LYS A 197 2.82 17.73 -8.58
CA LYS A 197 2.38 18.45 -7.39
C LYS A 197 1.08 19.21 -7.66
N THR A 198 0.06 18.98 -6.84
CA THR A 198 -1.18 19.74 -6.81
C THR A 198 -1.01 21.06 -6.05
N GLN A 199 -2.02 21.93 -6.10
CA GLN A 199 -2.02 23.19 -5.35
C GLN A 199 -1.98 22.97 -3.82
N ASP A 200 -2.51 21.84 -3.35
CA ASP A 200 -2.57 21.48 -1.93
C ASP A 200 -1.27 20.80 -1.43
N GLY A 201 -0.24 20.73 -2.27
CA GLY A 201 1.06 20.15 -1.90
C GLY A 201 1.14 18.63 -1.99
N ILE A 202 0.10 17.97 -2.52
CA ILE A 202 0.05 16.52 -2.74
C ILE A 202 0.66 16.20 -4.11
N TYR A 203 1.51 15.18 -4.19
CA TYR A 203 2.08 14.69 -5.45
C TYR A 203 1.25 13.50 -5.94
N THR A 204 0.70 13.58 -7.15
CA THR A 204 -0.19 12.55 -7.66
C THR A 204 0.07 12.20 -9.12
N ASN A 205 -0.22 10.95 -9.50
CA ASN A 205 -0.28 10.49 -10.88
C ASN A 205 -1.14 9.23 -11.01
N ASP A 206 -1.78 9.07 -12.17
CA ASP A 206 -2.53 7.89 -12.55
C ASP A 206 -1.61 6.90 -13.24
N ILE A 207 -1.31 5.79 -12.57
CA ILE A 207 -0.37 4.79 -13.08
C ILE A 207 -1.14 3.73 -13.88
N PRO A 208 -0.95 3.61 -15.20
CA PRO A 208 -1.62 2.59 -16.01
C PRO A 208 -1.11 1.19 -15.64
N VAL A 209 -2.03 0.26 -15.41
CA VAL A 209 -1.76 -1.16 -15.15
C VAL A 209 -2.11 -1.94 -16.40
N PRO A 210 -1.15 -2.37 -17.25
CA PRO A 210 -1.45 -2.99 -18.53
C PRO A 210 -1.98 -4.42 -18.39
N ILE A 211 -2.78 -4.86 -19.36
CA ILE A 211 -3.26 -6.26 -19.47
C ILE A 211 -2.12 -7.16 -19.95
N ARG A 212 -1.27 -7.62 -19.02
CA ARG A 212 -0.11 -8.48 -19.30
C ARG A 212 0.20 -9.39 -18.11
N ALA A 213 0.80 -10.55 -18.40
CA ALA A 213 1.21 -11.51 -17.37
C ALA A 213 2.14 -10.90 -16.30
N ASN A 214 3.06 -10.02 -16.69
CA ASN A 214 4.02 -9.43 -15.76
C ASN A 214 3.39 -8.41 -14.79
N SER A 215 2.13 -8.03 -14.99
CA SER A 215 1.36 -7.17 -14.09
C SER A 215 0.43 -7.95 -13.17
N TYR A 216 0.40 -9.29 -13.26
CA TYR A 216 -0.48 -10.17 -12.49
C TYR A 216 0.31 -11.19 -11.64
N PRO A 217 -0.17 -11.58 -10.44
CA PRO A 217 -1.36 -11.09 -9.72
C PRO A 217 -1.08 -9.87 -8.85
N GLU A 218 0.15 -9.37 -8.84
CA GLU A 218 0.59 -8.32 -7.91
C GLU A 218 1.60 -7.42 -8.62
N VAL A 219 1.47 -6.11 -8.39
CA VAL A 219 2.45 -5.11 -8.82
C VAL A 219 3.18 -4.54 -7.61
N LYS A 220 4.50 -4.44 -7.73
CA LYS A 220 5.41 -3.90 -6.73
C LYS A 220 6.17 -2.70 -7.28
N GLY A 221 6.43 -1.74 -6.43
CA GLY A 221 7.25 -0.58 -6.76
C GLY A 221 7.61 0.26 -5.55
N TRP A 222 8.32 1.34 -5.81
CA TRP A 222 8.75 2.28 -4.79
C TRP A 222 8.37 3.69 -5.19
N VAL A 223 7.91 4.47 -4.22
CA VAL A 223 7.86 5.92 -4.32
C VAL A 223 9.17 6.47 -3.78
N TYR A 224 9.84 7.30 -4.57
CA TYR A 224 11.07 7.97 -4.17
C TYR A 224 10.89 9.48 -4.14
N ALA A 225 11.44 10.10 -3.09
CA ALA A 225 11.62 11.54 -3.00
C ALA A 225 13.05 11.90 -3.42
N TYR A 226 13.18 12.81 -4.39
CA TYR A 226 14.44 13.27 -4.95
C TYR A 226 14.65 14.77 -4.69
N GLU A 227 15.85 15.13 -4.26
CA GLU A 227 16.36 16.51 -4.31
C GLU A 227 17.39 16.59 -5.44
N GLY A 228 17.02 17.21 -6.56
CA GLY A 228 17.82 17.17 -7.78
C GLY A 228 17.94 15.75 -8.33
N THR A 229 19.12 15.13 -8.18
CA THR A 229 19.40 13.74 -8.58
C THR A 229 19.61 12.81 -7.39
N GLU A 230 19.64 13.35 -6.16
CA GLU A 230 19.90 12.58 -4.96
C GLU A 230 18.58 12.09 -4.36
N LYS A 231 18.50 10.79 -4.09
CA LYS A 231 17.37 10.17 -3.41
C LYS A 231 17.44 10.49 -1.91
N LYS A 232 16.39 11.08 -1.37
CA LYS A 232 16.28 11.51 0.04
C LYS A 232 15.34 10.65 0.87
N GLY A 233 14.40 9.96 0.24
CA GLY A 233 13.48 9.07 0.92
C GLY A 233 12.83 8.06 -0.01
N GLU A 234 12.28 7.00 0.57
CA GLU A 234 11.63 5.92 -0.15
C GLU A 234 10.45 5.32 0.62
N TYR A 235 9.45 4.86 -0.11
CA TYR A 235 8.29 4.15 0.42
C TYR A 235 7.90 3.00 -0.52
N PHE A 236 7.71 1.80 0.01
CA PHE A 236 7.36 0.62 -0.78
C PHE A 236 5.86 0.54 -1.00
N ILE A 237 5.44 0.25 -2.23
CA ILE A 237 4.04 0.04 -2.62
C ILE A 237 3.89 -1.38 -3.17
N SER A 238 2.81 -2.05 -2.76
CA SER A 238 2.38 -3.31 -3.38
C SER A 238 0.85 -3.34 -3.47
N PHE A 239 0.31 -3.66 -4.64
CA PHE A 239 -1.12 -3.83 -4.82
C PHE A 239 -1.43 -5.05 -5.67
N THR A 240 -2.59 -5.66 -5.39
CA THR A 240 -3.09 -6.83 -6.12
C THR A 240 -3.77 -6.39 -7.40
N THR A 241 -3.66 -7.20 -8.44
CA THR A 241 -4.36 -6.97 -9.71
C THR A 241 -5.37 -8.06 -10.01
N THR A 242 -6.50 -7.67 -10.56
CA THR A 242 -7.59 -8.57 -10.96
C THR A 242 -7.94 -8.39 -12.43
N TYR A 243 -8.62 -9.38 -13.01
CA TYR A 243 -9.23 -9.23 -14.34
C TYR A 243 -10.37 -10.23 -14.48
N MET A 244 -11.28 -9.95 -15.40
CA MET A 244 -12.35 -10.85 -15.76
C MET A 244 -12.06 -11.45 -17.14
N LEU A 245 -12.22 -12.76 -17.27
CA LEU A 245 -12.13 -13.46 -18.54
C LEU A 245 -13.51 -13.96 -18.91
N ASN A 246 -14.04 -13.46 -20.02
CA ASN A 246 -15.28 -13.93 -20.61
C ASN A 246 -14.94 -14.86 -21.76
N TYR A 247 -15.55 -16.04 -21.78
CA TYR A 247 -15.46 -16.93 -22.94
C TYR A 247 -16.76 -17.68 -23.16
N THR A 248 -17.02 -18.01 -24.41
CA THR A 248 -18.05 -18.94 -24.85
C THR A 248 -17.42 -19.97 -25.76
N ILE A 249 -17.93 -21.19 -25.71
CA ILE A 249 -17.55 -22.24 -26.63
C ILE A 249 -18.79 -22.74 -27.35
N GLU A 250 -18.70 -22.82 -28.66
CA GLU A 250 -19.67 -23.49 -29.52
C GLU A 250 -19.03 -24.74 -30.10
N SER A 251 -19.77 -25.84 -30.11
CA SER A 251 -19.32 -27.10 -30.69
C SER A 251 -20.37 -27.67 -31.61
N VAL A 252 -19.96 -28.08 -32.81
CA VAL A 252 -20.78 -28.83 -33.76
C VAL A 252 -20.13 -30.17 -33.97
N ILE A 253 -20.77 -31.23 -33.48
CA ILE A 253 -20.30 -32.61 -33.60
C ILE A 253 -21.23 -33.32 -34.57
N THR A 254 -20.65 -33.92 -35.60
CA THR A 254 -21.35 -34.71 -36.62
C THR A 254 -20.80 -36.12 -36.63
N SER A 255 -21.43 -37.00 -37.40
CA SER A 255 -20.91 -38.35 -37.61
C SER A 255 -19.53 -38.40 -38.28
N THR A 256 -19.10 -37.31 -38.92
CA THR A 256 -17.87 -37.22 -39.72
C THR A 256 -16.83 -36.24 -39.19
N SER A 257 -17.18 -35.32 -38.30
CA SER A 257 -16.24 -34.33 -37.78
C SER A 257 -16.72 -33.68 -36.48
N ALA A 258 -15.78 -33.10 -35.73
CA ALA A 258 -16.04 -32.23 -34.59
C ALA A 258 -15.44 -30.85 -34.88
N SER A 259 -16.27 -29.81 -34.83
CA SER A 259 -15.86 -28.42 -34.97
C SER A 259 -16.08 -27.66 -33.67
N PHE A 260 -15.10 -26.88 -33.26
CA PHE A 260 -15.10 -26.10 -32.04
C PHE A 260 -14.77 -24.64 -32.38
N GLU A 261 -15.53 -23.73 -31.80
CA GLU A 261 -15.25 -22.28 -31.85
C GLU A 261 -15.28 -21.73 -30.44
N ILE A 262 -14.22 -21.01 -30.06
CA ILE A 262 -14.07 -20.35 -28.77
C ILE A 262 -14.01 -18.85 -29.03
N ASN A 263 -14.99 -18.11 -28.51
CA ASN A 263 -14.95 -16.66 -28.47
C ASN A 263 -14.53 -16.24 -27.06
N SER A 264 -13.48 -15.44 -26.94
CA SER A 264 -12.93 -15.06 -25.64
C SER A 264 -12.44 -13.62 -25.60
N SER A 265 -12.61 -12.96 -24.45
CA SER A 265 -12.11 -11.61 -24.21
C SER A 265 -11.76 -11.41 -22.73
N ILE A 266 -10.71 -10.64 -22.48
CA ILE A 266 -10.47 -10.07 -21.16
C ILE A 266 -11.36 -8.83 -21.03
N PHE A 267 -12.19 -8.80 -20.00
CA PHE A 267 -13.11 -7.69 -19.76
C PHE A 267 -12.50 -6.75 -18.71
N SER A 268 -12.32 -5.50 -19.10
CA SER A 268 -11.80 -4.41 -18.26
C SER A 268 -12.47 -3.10 -18.67
N ASN A 269 -12.75 -2.21 -17.72
CA ASN A 269 -13.45 -0.94 -17.97
C ASN A 269 -14.73 -1.04 -18.82
N GLN A 270 -15.55 -2.07 -18.57
CA GLN A 270 -16.76 -2.34 -19.38
C GLN A 270 -16.51 -2.62 -20.87
N LYS A 271 -15.26 -2.88 -21.25
CA LYS A 271 -14.84 -3.16 -22.62
C LYS A 271 -14.14 -4.51 -22.72
N GLY A 272 -14.40 -5.21 -23.81
CA GLY A 272 -13.64 -6.42 -24.17
C GLY A 272 -12.26 -6.05 -24.72
N HIS A 273 -11.27 -6.87 -24.38
CA HIS A 273 -9.93 -6.84 -24.93
C HIS A 273 -9.58 -8.21 -25.50
N LEU A 274 -8.95 -8.20 -26.67
CA LEU A 274 -8.44 -9.41 -27.30
C LEU A 274 -7.35 -10.09 -26.45
N LEU A 275 -7.25 -11.41 -26.54
CA LEU A 275 -6.20 -12.18 -25.87
C LEU A 275 -4.88 -12.05 -26.63
N THR A 276 -4.14 -10.97 -26.38
CA THR A 276 -2.95 -10.58 -27.19
C THR A 276 -1.89 -11.68 -27.29
N PHE A 277 -1.76 -12.51 -26.25
CA PHE A 277 -0.86 -13.66 -26.22
C PHE A 277 -1.60 -14.99 -26.00
N GLY A 278 -2.92 -14.98 -26.15
CA GLY A 278 -3.75 -16.14 -25.85
C GLY A 278 -3.69 -17.21 -26.93
N LYS A 279 -3.94 -18.45 -26.51
CA LYS A 279 -3.95 -19.63 -27.37
C LYS A 279 -5.06 -20.56 -26.91
N ALA A 280 -5.62 -21.32 -27.84
CA ALA A 280 -6.48 -22.45 -27.50
C ALA A 280 -5.90 -23.73 -28.09
N PHE A 281 -6.05 -24.83 -27.34
CA PHE A 281 -5.62 -26.14 -27.79
C PHE A 281 -6.53 -27.22 -27.23
N THR A 282 -6.54 -28.38 -27.88
CA THR A 282 -7.24 -29.56 -27.39
C THR A 282 -6.29 -30.74 -27.26
N ARG A 283 -6.49 -31.51 -26.19
CA ARG A 283 -5.90 -32.83 -26.01
C ARG A 283 -6.92 -33.88 -26.43
N ILE A 284 -6.51 -34.76 -27.33
CA ILE A 284 -7.37 -35.77 -27.93
C ILE A 284 -6.98 -37.13 -27.37
N TYR A 285 -7.96 -37.82 -26.79
CA TYR A 285 -7.79 -39.12 -26.17
C TYR A 285 -8.52 -40.19 -26.98
N LYS A 286 -7.87 -41.34 -27.17
CA LYS A 286 -8.45 -42.56 -27.74
C LYS A 286 -8.26 -43.66 -26.71
N ASP A 287 -9.35 -44.35 -26.34
CA ASP A 287 -9.32 -45.38 -25.29
C ASP A 287 -8.62 -44.90 -24.00
N ASP A 288 -8.93 -43.67 -23.57
CA ASP A 288 -8.33 -42.97 -22.41
C ASP A 288 -6.82 -42.69 -22.48
N ILE A 289 -6.17 -42.93 -23.63
CA ILE A 289 -4.77 -42.62 -23.88
C ILE A 289 -4.68 -41.33 -24.70
N LEU A 290 -3.82 -40.39 -24.27
CA LEU A 290 -3.54 -39.18 -25.04
C LEU A 290 -2.94 -39.55 -26.40
N SER A 291 -3.70 -39.32 -27.45
CA SER A 291 -3.33 -39.65 -28.82
C SER A 291 -2.74 -38.45 -29.56
N ASP A 292 -3.25 -37.24 -29.33
CA ASP A 292 -2.83 -36.06 -30.10
C ASP A 292 -3.06 -34.74 -29.33
N LEU A 293 -2.37 -33.69 -29.76
CA LEU A 293 -2.50 -32.31 -29.28
C LEU A 293 -2.66 -31.39 -30.48
N LYS A 294 -3.85 -30.80 -30.65
CA LYS A 294 -4.13 -29.86 -31.75
C LYS A 294 -4.34 -28.45 -31.23
N TYR A 295 -3.81 -27.47 -31.95
CA TYR A 295 -3.99 -26.05 -31.66
C TYR A 295 -5.10 -25.48 -32.53
N PHE A 296 -5.87 -24.56 -31.96
CA PHE A 296 -6.91 -23.84 -32.69
C PHE A 296 -6.25 -22.75 -33.54
N ASN A 297 -6.87 -22.45 -34.68
CA ASN A 297 -6.51 -21.31 -35.50
C ASN A 297 -7.24 -20.06 -35.01
N LEU A 298 -6.51 -18.96 -34.89
CA LEU A 298 -7.10 -17.65 -34.63
C LEU A 298 -7.77 -17.15 -35.92
N THR A 299 -9.10 -17.10 -35.95
CA THR A 299 -9.89 -16.81 -37.17
C THR A 299 -10.39 -15.39 -37.28
N SER A 300 -10.45 -14.65 -36.17
CA SER A 300 -10.67 -13.21 -36.20
C SER A 300 -10.00 -12.54 -35.00
N ASP A 301 -9.26 -11.46 -35.29
CA ASP A 301 -8.76 -10.52 -34.30
C ASP A 301 -9.57 -9.22 -34.40
N SER A 302 -10.63 -9.16 -33.60
CA SER A 302 -11.21 -7.88 -33.22
C SER A 302 -10.29 -7.23 -32.19
N SER A 303 -10.34 -5.91 -32.04
CA SER A 303 -9.69 -5.27 -30.90
C SER A 303 -10.31 -5.68 -29.55
N GLU A 304 -11.52 -6.26 -29.57
CA GLU A 304 -12.34 -6.51 -28.38
C GLU A 304 -12.41 -7.99 -27.96
N TYR A 305 -12.10 -8.93 -28.84
CA TYR A 305 -12.18 -10.36 -28.56
C TYR A 305 -11.34 -11.18 -29.56
N SER A 306 -11.02 -12.41 -29.17
CA SER A 306 -10.31 -13.41 -29.97
C SER A 306 -11.21 -14.61 -30.26
N ILE A 307 -11.34 -14.98 -31.53
CA ILE A 307 -12.05 -16.19 -31.96
C ILE A 307 -11.05 -17.26 -32.37
N PHE A 308 -11.06 -18.38 -31.67
CA PHE A 308 -10.26 -19.55 -31.97
C PHE A 308 -11.16 -20.63 -32.55
N SER A 309 -10.80 -21.22 -33.69
CA SER A 309 -11.55 -22.32 -34.29
C SER A 309 -10.67 -23.53 -34.61
N LEU A 310 -11.25 -24.71 -34.47
CA LEU A 310 -10.62 -25.97 -34.81
C LEU A 310 -11.68 -26.94 -35.33
N THR A 311 -11.43 -27.52 -36.50
CA THR A 311 -12.21 -28.63 -37.03
C THR A 311 -11.33 -29.87 -37.10
N VAL A 312 -11.89 -30.99 -36.65
CA VAL A 312 -11.23 -32.29 -36.58
C VAL A 312 -12.10 -33.31 -37.29
N ASP A 313 -11.59 -33.91 -38.35
CA ASP A 313 -12.31 -34.93 -39.11
C ASP A 313 -12.19 -36.31 -38.45
N ARG A 314 -13.30 -37.06 -38.45
CA ARG A 314 -13.37 -38.40 -37.86
C ARG A 314 -12.48 -39.40 -38.60
N GLU A 315 -12.31 -39.23 -39.91
CA GLU A 315 -11.42 -40.09 -40.70
C GLU A 315 -9.97 -40.04 -40.19
N ASP A 316 -9.56 -38.91 -39.59
CA ASP A 316 -8.22 -38.75 -39.04
C ASP A 316 -8.06 -39.41 -37.65
N ILE A 317 -9.15 -39.54 -36.88
CA ILE A 317 -9.03 -39.77 -35.42
C ILE A 317 -9.90 -40.92 -34.88
N GLY A 318 -10.99 -41.30 -35.53
CA GLY A 318 -11.91 -42.33 -35.02
C GLY A 318 -12.71 -41.85 -33.79
N ASP A 319 -13.24 -42.79 -33.00
CA ASP A 319 -13.97 -42.45 -31.77
C ASP A 319 -12.98 -41.91 -30.73
N CYS A 320 -13.26 -40.72 -30.20
CA CYS A 320 -12.31 -40.00 -29.37
C CYS A 320 -12.98 -39.02 -28.39
N TYR A 321 -12.21 -38.64 -27.38
CA TYR A 321 -12.58 -37.67 -26.36
C TYR A 321 -11.65 -36.46 -26.42
N PHE A 322 -12.22 -35.28 -26.31
CA PHE A 322 -11.52 -34.00 -26.39
C PHE A 322 -11.53 -33.32 -25.03
N GLU A 323 -10.37 -32.88 -24.55
CA GLU A 323 -10.26 -31.86 -23.51
C GLU A 323 -9.81 -30.54 -24.14
N ILE A 324 -10.56 -29.47 -23.94
CA ILE A 324 -10.33 -28.17 -24.59
C ILE A 324 -9.81 -27.18 -23.56
N PHE A 325 -8.69 -26.54 -23.87
CA PHE A 325 -7.98 -25.62 -22.99
C PHE A 325 -7.87 -24.23 -23.61
N LEU A 326 -7.96 -23.22 -22.75
CA LEU A 326 -7.70 -21.82 -23.07
C LEU A 326 -6.50 -21.33 -22.27
N ASP A 327 -5.57 -20.70 -22.97
CA ASP A 327 -4.46 -19.91 -22.44
C ASP A 327 -4.80 -18.45 -22.71
N ASP A 328 -4.99 -17.66 -21.66
CA ASP A 328 -5.30 -16.23 -21.78
C ASP A 328 -4.04 -15.36 -21.90
N GLY A 329 -2.85 -15.97 -21.86
CA GLY A 329 -1.58 -15.26 -21.91
C GLY A 329 -1.22 -14.51 -20.62
N ILE A 330 -2.03 -14.63 -19.56
CA ILE A 330 -1.79 -14.05 -18.24
C ILE A 330 -1.51 -15.15 -17.22
N ARG A 331 -2.28 -16.24 -17.26
CA ARG A 331 -2.15 -17.39 -16.35
C ARG A 331 -1.80 -18.66 -17.12
N ALA A 332 -1.53 -19.71 -16.34
CA ALA A 332 -1.39 -21.04 -16.90
C ALA A 332 -2.69 -21.47 -17.62
N PRO A 333 -2.59 -22.21 -18.74
CA PRO A 333 -3.75 -22.70 -19.47
C PRO A 333 -4.69 -23.51 -18.58
N PHE A 334 -6.00 -23.34 -18.77
CA PHE A 334 -7.02 -24.03 -17.99
C PHE A 334 -8.06 -24.69 -18.90
N LYS A 335 -8.62 -25.81 -18.43
CA LYS A 335 -9.63 -26.57 -19.18
C LYS A 335 -10.94 -25.80 -19.18
N ILE A 336 -11.51 -25.56 -20.36
CA ILE A 336 -12.76 -24.82 -20.55
C ILE A 336 -13.94 -25.73 -20.92
N ALA A 337 -13.69 -26.87 -21.55
CA ALA A 337 -14.73 -27.80 -21.99
C ALA A 337 -14.20 -29.20 -22.25
N ASN A 338 -15.13 -30.13 -22.46
CA ASN A 338 -14.87 -31.47 -22.98
C ASN A 338 -15.94 -31.87 -24.01
N ALA A 339 -15.58 -32.79 -24.91
CA ALA A 339 -16.48 -33.31 -25.94
C ALA A 339 -16.12 -34.75 -26.30
N SER A 340 -17.08 -35.50 -26.84
CA SER A 340 -16.87 -36.89 -27.30
C SER A 340 -17.41 -37.07 -28.71
N LEU A 341 -16.67 -37.80 -29.54
CA LEU A 341 -17.07 -38.22 -30.88
C LEU A 341 -17.19 -39.75 -30.86
N GLY A 342 -18.41 -40.30 -30.97
CA GLY A 342 -18.72 -41.73 -30.87
C GLY A 342 -20.08 -42.07 -31.49
N GLN A 343 -20.31 -43.35 -31.85
CA GLN A 343 -21.47 -43.82 -32.62
C GLN A 343 -22.84 -43.44 -32.05
N ASP A 344 -23.73 -42.99 -32.93
CA ASP A 344 -25.18 -42.96 -32.68
C ASP A 344 -25.66 -44.35 -32.26
N SER A 345 -26.36 -44.41 -31.13
CA SER A 345 -27.12 -45.57 -30.72
C SER A 345 -28.23 -45.85 -31.75
N ASN A 346 -28.00 -46.82 -32.64
CA ASN A 346 -29.04 -47.43 -33.45
C ASN A 346 -30.01 -48.19 -32.52
N GLU A 347 -31.18 -47.61 -32.23
CA GLU A 347 -32.36 -48.39 -31.85
C GLU A 347 -33.28 -48.59 -33.07
N ASP A 348 -33.43 -49.85 -33.43
CA ASP A 348 -34.17 -50.44 -34.55
C ASP A 348 -35.69 -50.20 -34.42
N PRO A 349 -36.44 -49.78 -35.47
CA PRO A 349 -37.83 -49.38 -35.35
C PRO A 349 -38.78 -50.57 -35.57
N THR A 350 -38.89 -51.47 -34.59
CA THR A 350 -40.03 -52.41 -34.55
C THR A 350 -40.42 -52.77 -33.12
N ASP A 351 -41.37 -52.03 -32.53
CA ASP A 351 -42.52 -52.66 -31.87
C ASP A 351 -43.70 -51.70 -31.65
N ASN A 352 -44.91 -52.20 -31.91
CA ASN A 352 -46.17 -51.45 -32.05
C ASN A 352 -47.01 -51.40 -30.75
N LEU A 353 -47.32 -50.17 -30.29
CA LEU A 353 -48.55 -49.68 -29.60
C LEU A 353 -48.93 -50.20 -28.16
N PRO A 354 -49.79 -49.48 -27.40
CA PRO A 354 -49.83 -48.03 -27.15
C PRO A 354 -50.21 -47.66 -25.68
N ASN A 355 -49.76 -46.49 -25.18
CA ASN A 355 -50.54 -45.53 -24.35
C ASN A 355 -49.64 -44.56 -23.56
N LYS A 356 -49.36 -43.37 -24.11
CA LYS A 356 -49.67 -42.05 -23.49
C LYS A 356 -49.13 -40.89 -24.36
N PRO A 357 -49.88 -39.78 -24.54
CA PRO A 357 -49.43 -38.57 -25.24
C PRO A 357 -48.53 -37.74 -24.31
N SER A 358 -47.65 -36.83 -24.76
CA SER A 358 -47.59 -36.07 -26.00
C SER A 358 -46.15 -35.76 -26.40
N LYS A 359 -45.92 -35.73 -27.72
CA LYS A 359 -44.81 -35.02 -28.38
C LYS A 359 -44.80 -33.55 -27.94
N ASP A 360 -43.61 -33.00 -27.69
CA ASP A 360 -43.10 -31.99 -28.61
C ASP A 360 -41.57 -32.06 -28.70
N TYR A 361 -41.10 -32.23 -29.93
CA TYR A 361 -39.70 -32.13 -30.33
C TYR A 361 -39.48 -30.66 -30.67
N GLY A 362 -38.50 -30.02 -30.04
CA GLY A 362 -38.13 -28.65 -30.33
C GLY A 362 -36.63 -28.45 -30.21
N ALA A 363 -35.97 -28.42 -31.37
CA ALA A 363 -34.82 -27.59 -31.74
C ALA A 363 -33.54 -27.61 -30.86
N ASP A 364 -32.41 -27.80 -31.55
CA ASP A 364 -31.14 -27.11 -31.33
C ASP A 364 -30.80 -26.69 -29.90
N ILE A 365 -29.97 -27.49 -29.24
CA ILE A 365 -29.25 -27.03 -28.06
C ILE A 365 -28.10 -26.10 -28.53
N LYS A 366 -28.45 -24.87 -28.92
CA LYS A 366 -27.52 -23.73 -28.81
C LYS A 366 -27.50 -23.31 -27.35
N VAL A 367 -26.63 -23.94 -26.57
CA VAL A 367 -26.36 -23.53 -25.19
C VAL A 367 -25.03 -22.79 -25.18
N ALA A 368 -25.10 -21.50 -25.51
CA ALA A 368 -24.07 -20.54 -25.13
C ALA A 368 -24.29 -20.22 -23.65
N ILE A 369 -23.57 -20.90 -22.75
CA ILE A 369 -23.49 -20.47 -21.35
C ILE A 369 -22.34 -19.45 -21.28
N PRO A 370 -22.60 -18.16 -20.98
CA PRO A 370 -21.53 -17.26 -20.59
C PRO A 370 -21.00 -17.74 -19.25
N LEU A 371 -19.85 -18.40 -19.25
CA LEU A 371 -19.18 -18.80 -18.01
C LEU A 371 -18.31 -17.64 -17.55
N MET A 372 -18.81 -16.88 -16.57
CA MET A 372 -18.07 -15.78 -15.95
C MET A 372 -17.22 -16.36 -14.82
N VAL A 373 -15.90 -16.36 -14.98
CA VAL A 373 -15.01 -16.88 -13.92
C VAL A 373 -14.47 -15.71 -13.10
N PHE A 374 -15.01 -15.56 -11.89
CA PHE A 374 -14.54 -14.58 -10.91
C PHE A 374 -13.33 -15.15 -10.16
N PHE A 375 -12.19 -14.47 -10.28
CA PHE A 375 -11.02 -14.75 -9.46
C PHE A 375 -10.85 -13.63 -8.45
N THR A 376 -11.59 -13.73 -7.34
CA THR A 376 -11.40 -12.83 -6.19
C THR A 376 -10.35 -13.43 -5.28
N THR A 377 -9.25 -12.71 -5.07
CA THR A 377 -8.43 -12.91 -3.87
C THR A 377 -9.18 -12.29 -2.69
N VAL A 378 -9.30 -13.03 -1.60
CA VAL A 378 -9.97 -12.63 -0.36
C VAL A 378 -9.57 -11.20 0.04
N PRO A 379 -10.51 -10.26 0.24
CA PRO A 379 -10.20 -8.94 0.77
C PRO A 379 -9.94 -9.11 2.27
N GLY A 380 -8.69 -9.09 2.64
CA GLY A 380 -8.29 -9.28 4.02
C GLY A 380 -6.86 -8.84 4.23
N SER A 381 -6.66 -7.53 4.39
CA SER A 381 -5.90 -6.91 5.48
C SER A 381 -5.74 -5.41 5.17
N VAL A 382 -6.35 -4.56 5.98
CA VAL A 382 -5.75 -3.23 6.22
C VAL A 382 -4.50 -3.53 7.02
N ILE A 383 -3.35 -3.53 6.35
CA ILE A 383 -2.08 -3.52 7.04
C ILE A 383 -1.60 -2.07 7.04
N VAL A 384 -1.81 -1.38 8.16
CA VAL A 384 -1.01 -0.20 8.49
C VAL A 384 0.38 -0.73 8.87
N ILE A 385 1.25 -0.94 7.87
CA ILE A 385 2.69 -1.07 8.12
C ILE A 385 3.24 0.36 8.21
N SER A 386 3.43 0.83 9.44
CA SER A 386 4.42 1.87 9.71
C SER A 386 5.80 1.21 9.60
N THR A 387 6.43 1.27 8.43
CA THR A 387 7.86 0.93 8.30
C THR A 387 8.69 2.07 8.88
N LYS A 388 8.76 2.16 10.22
CA LYS A 388 9.88 2.82 10.90
C LYS A 388 11.13 1.97 10.70
N LYS A 389 11.87 2.26 9.62
CA LYS A 389 13.34 2.14 9.55
C LYS A 389 13.83 2.63 8.20
N LEU A 390 14.45 3.81 8.20
CA LEU A 390 15.70 3.99 7.46
C LEU A 390 16.69 4.83 8.26
N MET A 391 17.91 4.32 8.26
CA MET A 391 19.00 4.66 9.15
C MET A 391 19.63 6.02 8.85
N LYS A 392 20.11 6.63 9.94
CA LYS A 392 21.04 7.77 10.02
C LYS A 392 22.16 7.72 8.97
N SER A 393 22.29 8.79 8.19
CA SER A 393 23.59 9.20 7.65
C SER A 393 24.28 10.13 8.66
N LYS A 394 25.28 9.59 9.37
CA LYS A 394 26.24 10.37 10.15
C LYS A 394 27.36 10.82 9.20
N ASN A 395 27.38 12.08 8.80
CA ASN A 395 28.63 12.70 8.35
C ASN A 395 29.42 13.18 9.57
N LYS A 396 30.40 12.37 9.97
CA LYS A 396 31.47 12.75 10.90
C LYS A 396 32.75 12.95 10.08
N THR A 397 32.95 14.13 9.53
CA THR A 397 34.27 14.58 9.10
C THR A 397 34.94 15.28 10.28
N LEU A 398 35.76 14.52 11.00
CA LEU A 398 36.79 15.06 11.88
C LEU A 398 38.11 14.47 11.38
N ASN A 399 38.91 15.26 10.68
CA ASN A 399 40.30 14.94 10.44
C ASN A 399 41.14 16.19 10.74
N ARG A 400 41.90 16.05 11.83
CA ARG A 400 43.15 16.68 12.27
C ARG A 400 43.42 18.14 11.94
#